data_AF-A0A380DU97-F1
#
_entry.id   AF-A0A380DU97-F1
#
_cell.length_a   1.000
_cell.length_b   1.000
_cell.length_c   1.000
_cell.angle_alpha   90.00
_cell.angle_beta   90.00
_cell.angle_gamma   90.00
#
_symmetry.space_group_name_H-M   'P 1'
#
loop_
_entity.id
_entity.type
_entity.pdbx_description
1 polymer ?
#
loop_
_entity_poly.entity_id
_entity_poly.type
_entity_poly.pdbx_seq_one_letter_code
_entity_poly.pdbx_strand_id
1 'polypeptide(L)' 'MLKDFKILKQIKDKYDLNVVSEIVNPNDFEVADEYLDVFQIGARNMQNFELLKEAGRTKKPILLKRGFICND' A
#
# COMPACT_ATOMS: atom_id res chain seq x y z
N MET A 1 3.29 -3.98 12.15
CA MET A 1 2.66 -2.99 11.25
C MET A 1 2.79 -1.56 11.78
N LEU A 2 2.06 -1.16 12.84
CA LEU A 2 2.13 0.22 13.37
C LEU A 2 3.55 0.69 13.75
N LYS A 3 4.36 -0.19 14.37
CA LYS A 3 5.75 0.13 14.72
C LYS A 3 6.61 0.36 13.47
N ASP A 4 6.36 -0.40 12.41
CA ASP A 4 7.14 -0.37 11.18
C ASP A 4 6.83 0.90 10.38
N PHE A 5 5.54 1.28 10.31
CA PHE A 5 5.10 2.51 9.66
C PHE A 5 5.61 3.78 10.36
N LYS A 6 5.71 3.77 11.69
CA LYS A 6 6.33 4.89 12.44
C LYS A 6 7.78 5.12 12.06
N ILE A 7 8.55 4.05 11.87
CA ILE A 7 9.95 4.15 11.45
C ILE A 7 10.04 4.72 10.03
N LEU A 8 9.19 4.23 9.11
CA LEU A 8 9.16 4.75 7.75
C LEU A 8 8.80 6.23 7.71
N LYS A 9 7.84 6.67 8.52
CA LYS A 9 7.45 8.08 8.64
C LYS A 9 8.58 8.95 9.20
N GLN A 10 9.33 8.48 10.18
CA GLN A 10 10.52 9.19 10.68
C GLN A 10 11.60 9.36 9.60
N ILE A 11 11.84 8.32 8.80
CA ILE A 11 12.81 8.38 7.68
C ILE A 11 12.31 9.33 6.59
N LYS A 12 11.02 9.23 6.24
CA LYS A 12 10.33 10.13 5.31
C LYS A 12 10.59 11.59 5.67
N ASP A 13 10.25 11.96 6.90
CA ASP A 13 10.29 13.35 7.36
C ASP A 13 11.75 13.83 7.52
N LYS A 14 12.69 12.93 7.85
CA LYS A 14 14.11 13.28 8.00
C LYS A 14 14.81 13.52 6.66
N TYR A 15 14.45 12.77 5.62
CA TYR A 15 15.17 12.76 4.35
C TYR A 15 14.35 13.26 3.15
N ASP A 16 13.12 13.73 3.40
CA ASP A 16 12.18 14.21 2.38
C ASP A 16 11.95 13.20 1.24
N LEU A 17 11.73 11.94 1.62
CA LEU A 17 11.50 10.83 0.68
C LEU A 17 10.02 10.47 0.62
N ASN A 18 9.58 9.84 -0.47
CA ASN A 18 8.26 9.20 -0.52
C ASN A 18 8.34 7.77 0.02
N VAL A 19 7.32 7.33 0.77
CA VAL A 19 7.25 5.99 1.34
C VAL A 19 6.20 5.14 0.63
N VAL A 20 6.62 3.94 0.24
CA VAL A 20 5.75 2.90 -0.33
C VAL A 20 5.82 1.66 0.55
N SER A 21 4.66 1.06 0.86
CA SER A 21 4.61 -0.25 1.53
C SER A 21 3.43 -1.08 1.04
N GLU A 22 3.51 -2.40 1.22
CA GLU A 22 2.48 -3.33 0.77
C GLU A 22 1.34 -3.45 1.78
N ILE A 23 0.11 -3.28 1.30
CA ILE A 23 -1.12 -3.52 2.07
C ILE A 23 -1.68 -4.87 1.65
N VAL A 24 -1.99 -5.70 2.65
CA VAL A 24 -2.51 -7.06 2.43
C VAL A 24 -3.94 -7.19 2.96
N ASN A 25 -4.30 -6.48 4.03
CA ASN A 25 -5.65 -6.47 4.59
C ASN A 25 -6.35 -5.14 4.25
N PRO A 26 -7.58 -5.16 3.72
CA PRO A 26 -8.34 -3.95 3.42
C PRO A 26 -8.53 -3.01 4.63
N ASN A 27 -8.57 -3.54 5.85
CA ASN A 27 -8.76 -2.72 7.05
C ASN A 27 -7.52 -1.90 7.43
N ASP A 28 -6.36 -2.16 6.83
CA ASP A 28 -5.12 -1.46 7.17
C ASP A 28 -4.97 -0.12 6.43
N PHE A 29 -5.82 0.17 5.42
CA PHE A 29 -5.72 1.40 4.63
C PHE A 29 -5.86 2.66 5.48
N GLU A 30 -6.80 2.69 6.42
CA GLU A 30 -7.04 3.86 7.30
C GLU A 30 -5.79 4.20 8.11
N VAL A 31 -5.22 3.20 8.78
CA VAL A 31 -4.02 3.37 9.58
C VAL A 31 -2.82 3.70 8.70
N ALA A 32 -2.67 3.04 7.56
CA ALA A 32 -1.55 3.25 6.65
C ALA A 32 -1.58 4.64 5.99
N ASP A 33 -2.74 5.28 5.89
CA ASP A 33 -2.90 6.61 5.33
C ASP A 33 -2.16 7.69 6.13
N GLU A 34 -1.88 7.48 7.41
CA GLU A 34 -1.09 8.44 8.18
C GLU A 34 0.42 8.39 7.82
N TYR A 35 0.89 7.27 7.27
CA TYR A 35 2.33 6.98 7.19
C TYR A 35 2.86 6.82 5.76
N LEU A 36 2.05 6.30 4.83
CA LEU A 36 2.48 5.94 3.47
C LEU A 36 2.04 6.97 2.44
N ASP A 37 2.85 7.21 1.41
CA ASP A 37 2.49 8.06 0.27
C ASP A 37 1.82 7.27 -0.85
N VAL A 38 2.21 6.00 -0.99
CA VAL A 38 1.73 5.10 -2.03
C VAL A 38 1.44 3.75 -1.40
N PHE A 39 0.29 3.18 -1.72
CA PHE A 39 -0.06 1.83 -1.30
C PHE A 39 0.34 0.83 -2.38
N GLN A 40 1.16 -0.16 -2.04
CA GLN A 40 1.47 -1.26 -2.95
C GLN A 40 0.48 -2.41 -2.76
N ILE A 41 0.00 -2.96 -3.87
CA ILE A 41 -0.69 -4.25 -3.90
C ILE A 41 0.23 -5.23 -4.62
N GLY A 42 0.67 -6.26 -3.89
CA GLY A 42 1.55 -7.29 -4.44
C GLY A 42 0.90 -8.14 -5.52
N ALA A 43 1.72 -8.73 -6.39
CA ALA A 43 1.30 -9.59 -7.50
C ALA A 43 0.34 -10.73 -7.10
N ARG A 44 0.49 -11.27 -5.89
CA ARG A 44 -0.37 -12.34 -5.33
C ARG A 44 -1.77 -11.86 -4.94
N ASN A 45 -1.91 -10.56 -4.68
CA ASN A 45 -3.17 -9.92 -4.29
C ASN A 45 -3.80 -9.14 -5.46
N MET A 46 -3.23 -9.23 -6.67
CA MET A 46 -3.73 -8.50 -7.85
C MET A 46 -5.15 -8.94 -8.27
N GLN A 47 -5.61 -10.11 -7.83
CA GLN A 47 -6.98 -10.60 -8.04
C GLN A 47 -7.85 -10.53 -6.77
N ASN A 48 -7.36 -9.91 -5.69
CA ASN A 48 -8.14 -9.71 -4.48
C ASN A 48 -9.07 -8.49 -4.66
N PHE A 49 -10.28 -8.73 -5.17
CA PHE A 49 -11.23 -7.67 -5.51
C PHE A 49 -11.67 -6.82 -4.32
N GLU A 50 -11.78 -7.42 -3.12
CA GLU A 50 -12.12 -6.67 -1.91
C GLU A 50 -10.99 -5.70 -1.54
N LEU A 51 -9.74 -6.15 -1.60
CA LEU A 51 -8.58 -5.28 -1.40
C LEU A 51 -8.50 -4.17 -2.46
N LEU A 52 -8.74 -4.50 -3.73
CA LEU A 52 -8.72 -3.52 -4.82
C LEU A 52 -9.85 -2.48 -4.70
N LYS A 53 -11.04 -2.89 -4.24
CA LYS A 53 -12.15 -1.98 -3.97
C LYS A 53 -11.78 -0.96 -2.92
N GLU A 54 -11.28 -1.41 -1.78
CA GLU A 54 -10.89 -0.51 -0.69
C GLU A 54 -9.70 0.36 -1.10
N ALA A 55 -8.72 -0.18 -1.82
CA ALA A 55 -7.64 0.60 -2.42
C ALA A 55 -8.16 1.73 -3.31
N GLY A 56 -9.15 1.44 -4.16
CA GLY A 56 -9.80 2.40 -5.05
C GLY A 56 -10.65 3.47 -4.33
N ARG A 57 -11.00 3.27 -3.06
CA ARG A 57 -11.67 4.29 -2.23
C ARG A 57 -10.69 5.29 -1.64
N THR A 58 -9.41 4.94 -1.58
CA THR A 58 -8.38 5.85 -1.08
C THR A 58 -8.07 6.95 -2.09
N LYS A 59 -7.51 8.07 -1.62
CA LYS A 59 -7.08 9.19 -2.48
C LYS A 59 -5.61 9.10 -2.89
N LYS A 60 -4.90 8.07 -2.43
CA LYS A 60 -3.45 7.93 -2.65
C LYS A 60 -3.15 7.06 -3.87
N PRO A 61 -2.00 7.29 -4.53
CA PRO A 61 -1.57 6.42 -5.61
C PRO A 61 -1.46 4.97 -5.17
N ILE A 62 -1.86 4.06 -6.06
CA ILE A 62 -1.76 2.61 -5.87
C ILE A 62 -0.69 2.06 -6.81
N LEU A 63 0.33 1.40 -6.25
CA LEU A 63 1.32 0.62 -6.99
C LEU A 63 0.83 -0.82 -7.08
N LEU A 64 0.14 -1.14 -8.18
CA LEU A 64 -0.35 -2.50 -8.44
C LEU A 64 0.72 -3.32 -9.18
N LYS A 65 1.27 -4.35 -8.52
CA LYS A 65 2.20 -5.28 -9.18
C LYS A 65 1.41 -6.31 -10.00
N ARG A 66 1.79 -6.47 -11.28
CA ARG A 66 1.20 -7.48 -12.17
C ARG A 66 1.57 -8.90 -11.70
N GLY A 67 0.59 -9.81 -11.65
CA GLY A 67 0.79 -11.23 -11.40
C GLY A 67 1.59 -11.91 -12.51
N PHE A 68 2.45 -12.88 -12.17
CA PHE A 68 3.15 -13.72 -13.16
C PHE A 68 2.22 -14.72 -13.87
N ILE A 69 1.00 -14.90 -13.35
CA ILE A 69 -0.07 -15.71 -13.95
C ILE A 69 -1.22 -14.77 -14.29
N CYS A 70 -1.02 -13.99 -15.34
CA CYS A 70 -2.06 -13.18 -15.99
C CYS A 70 -1.98 -13.46 -17.48
N ASN A 71 -2.22 -14.71 -17.84
CA ASN A 71 -2.54 -15.05 -19.22
C ASN A 71 -4.07 -15.11 -19.28
N ASP A 72 -4.62 -14.21 -20.08
CA ASP A 72 -5.95 -14.36 -20.68
C ASP A 72 -5.92 -15.51 -21.70
#